data_AF-A0A5C6ALY9-F1
#
_entry.id   AF-A0A5C6ALY9-F1
#
_cell.length_a   1.000
_cell.length_b   1.000
_cell.length_c   1.000
_cell.angle_alpha   90.00
_cell.angle_beta   90.00
_cell.angle_gamma   90.00
#
_symmetry.space_group_name_H-M   'P 1'
#
loop_
_entity.id
_entity.type
_entity.pdbx_description
1 polymer ?
#
loop_
_entity_poly.entity_id
_entity_poly.type
_entity_poly.pdbx_seq_one_letter_code
_entity_poly.pdbx_strand_id
1 'polypeptide(L)'
;MTGGSGDPSYRLNDGRPTIGRMSEATPPPSRPVDDQLAAPPPAEFSVEVGPELRASDLRTKPPRRSRRRRVGLPVGLFLATCASTLWVGAADWRPLERMDDWGEMAQTLASGWQQGLVYMLAVLAILLSHEMGHFVLTLIHRIPASYPLCIPVPFNPIGTMGAVIGMDGLRANRREIFDIGLAGPLAGLVVAIPILWYGVGQLDLSQRPQPGEVQLNSPQIVKWMIERQHAARPVHDAAGNASVNAGEWIGISQVNPFFMAGWVGMLITGLNMLPISQLDGGHTIYGLFGRDAHTFARGFIVVAIAYVVINLEQAAVWTPMLVLVILMGVDHPPTSDDSVELGNGRWLLGMASLVIPVLCFPLLGLRQ
;
A
#
# COMPACT_ATOMS: atom_id res chain seq x y z
N MET A 1 16.60 80.71 -11.99
CA MET A 1 16.84 81.26 -10.64
C MET A 1 15.53 81.22 -9.85
N THR A 2 15.60 81.34 -8.51
CA THR A 2 14.54 81.71 -7.52
C THR A 2 13.24 82.33 -8.09
N GLY A 3 12.01 82.13 -7.58
CA GLY A 3 11.41 81.46 -6.39
C GLY A 3 9.86 81.43 -6.55
N GLY A 4 8.96 81.34 -5.55
CA GLY A 4 9.08 81.10 -4.09
C GLY A 4 7.83 81.60 -3.32
N SER A 5 7.15 80.75 -2.49
CA SER A 5 5.95 81.05 -1.64
C SER A 5 4.66 81.50 -2.37
N GLY A 6 3.43 81.44 -1.81
CA GLY A 6 2.96 80.88 -0.53
C GLY A 6 1.41 80.96 -0.34
N ASP A 7 0.91 80.33 0.73
CA ASP A 7 -0.49 80.31 1.26
C ASP A 7 -0.75 81.54 2.19
N PRO A 8 -1.87 81.78 2.94
CA PRO A 8 -3.22 81.16 2.99
C PRO A 8 -4.46 82.09 3.23
N SER A 9 -5.67 81.59 2.91
CA SER A 9 -6.96 81.70 3.68
C SER A 9 -7.72 83.03 4.05
N TYR A 10 -9.05 82.86 4.22
CA TYR A 10 -9.97 83.39 5.29
C TYR A 10 -10.95 84.61 5.12
N ARG A 11 -12.24 84.37 5.50
CA ARG A 11 -13.37 85.29 5.88
C ARG A 11 -13.98 86.14 4.73
N LEU A 12 -15.17 86.79 4.79
CA LEU A 12 -16.22 87.17 5.79
C LEU A 12 -17.65 86.91 5.19
N ASN A 13 -18.83 87.16 5.80
CA ASN A 13 -19.41 87.07 7.18
C ASN A 13 -20.96 87.40 7.09
N ASP A 14 -21.65 87.59 8.24
CA ASP A 14 -22.95 88.28 8.46
C ASP A 14 -24.27 87.58 8.03
N GLY A 15 -25.41 87.68 8.76
CA GLY A 15 -25.77 88.24 10.09
C GLY A 15 -27.26 87.87 10.37
N ARG A 16 -27.96 88.02 11.50
CA ARG A 16 -27.84 88.58 12.87
C ARG A 16 -29.22 88.25 13.60
N PRO A 17 -29.56 88.72 14.82
CA PRO A 17 -30.53 88.03 15.74
C PRO A 17 -32.00 88.58 15.73
N THR A 18 -33.01 88.20 16.57
CA THR A 18 -33.01 88.10 18.07
C THR A 18 -34.28 87.44 18.72
N ILE A 19 -34.06 86.59 19.74
CA ILE A 19 -34.81 86.24 21.00
C ILE A 19 -36.36 86.36 21.09
N GLY A 20 -36.99 85.29 21.64
CA GLY A 20 -38.33 85.23 22.26
C GLY A 20 -38.42 84.12 23.34
N ARG A 21 -39.45 84.07 24.21
CA ARG A 21 -39.44 83.26 25.47
C ARG A 21 -40.65 82.31 25.67
N MET A 22 -40.37 81.09 26.16
CA MET A 22 -41.18 80.17 27.01
C MET A 22 -42.70 79.95 26.79
N SER A 23 -43.10 78.68 26.58
CA SER A 23 -44.14 77.98 27.38
C SER A 23 -44.07 76.46 27.16
N GLU A 24 -44.43 75.66 28.16
CA GLU A 24 -44.69 74.21 28.02
C GLU A 24 -46.17 73.95 27.67
N ALA A 25 -46.46 72.82 26.99
CA ALA A 25 -47.81 72.30 26.77
C ALA A 25 -47.81 70.78 26.47
N THR A 26 -48.82 70.08 26.95
CA THR A 26 -48.99 68.61 26.92
C THR A 26 -49.35 68.05 25.51
N PRO A 27 -48.90 66.84 25.12
CA PRO A 27 -49.25 66.25 23.82
C PRO A 27 -50.72 65.76 23.73
N PRO A 28 -51.35 65.83 22.53
CA PRO A 28 -52.67 65.25 22.25
C PRO A 28 -52.62 63.74 21.93
N PRO A 29 -53.75 63.01 22.04
CA PRO A 29 -53.79 61.55 21.93
C PRO A 29 -53.74 61.01 20.50
N SER A 30 -53.33 59.75 20.37
CA SER A 30 -53.28 58.98 19.12
C SER A 30 -54.67 58.58 18.60
N ARG A 31 -54.75 58.32 17.29
CA ARG A 31 -55.86 57.61 16.63
C ARG A 31 -55.33 56.31 16.01
N PRO A 32 -56.15 55.24 15.93
CA PRO A 32 -55.75 54.00 15.28
C PRO A 32 -55.65 54.17 13.75
N VAL A 33 -54.92 53.26 13.12
CA VAL A 33 -54.90 53.02 11.67
C VAL A 33 -55.34 51.57 11.47
N ASP A 34 -56.22 51.32 10.50
CA ASP A 34 -56.89 50.03 10.34
C ASP A 34 -55.98 48.90 9.85
N ASP A 35 -56.18 47.72 10.43
CA ASP A 35 -55.62 46.45 9.96
C ASP A 35 -56.36 45.98 8.70
N GLN A 36 -55.72 46.05 7.52
CA GLN A 36 -55.88 45.11 6.37
C GLN A 36 -55.13 45.58 5.10
N LEU A 37 -53.84 45.23 4.98
CA LEU A 37 -53.25 44.73 3.72
C LEU A 37 -51.85 44.10 3.92
N ALA A 38 -51.73 43.13 4.82
CA ALA A 38 -50.48 42.42 5.05
C ALA A 38 -50.16 41.47 3.86
N ALA A 39 -49.33 41.92 2.92
CA ALA A 39 -48.62 41.00 2.04
C ALA A 39 -47.67 40.11 2.87
N PRO A 40 -47.53 38.81 2.55
CA PRO A 40 -46.55 37.98 3.25
C PRO A 40 -45.15 38.56 3.04
N PRO A 41 -44.29 38.61 4.07
CA PRO A 41 -42.93 39.10 3.92
C PRO A 41 -42.18 38.24 2.89
N PRO A 42 -41.24 38.82 2.12
CA PRO A 42 -40.32 38.02 1.33
C PRO A 42 -39.61 37.05 2.27
N ALA A 43 -39.57 35.76 1.92
CA ALA A 43 -39.06 34.72 2.80
C ALA A 43 -37.68 35.11 3.34
N GLU A 44 -37.58 35.27 4.66
CA GLU A 44 -36.36 35.72 5.30
C GLU A 44 -35.24 34.74 4.97
N PHE A 45 -34.20 35.22 4.28
CA PHE A 45 -32.99 34.46 4.06
C PHE A 45 -32.22 34.45 5.38
N SER A 46 -32.68 33.61 6.32
CA SER A 46 -32.05 33.37 7.61
C SER A 46 -30.70 32.71 7.36
N VAL A 47 -29.68 33.54 7.15
CA VAL A 47 -28.29 33.14 7.27
C VAL A 47 -28.10 32.69 8.71
N GLU A 48 -28.12 31.39 8.95
CA GLU A 48 -27.56 30.82 10.16
C GLU A 48 -26.08 31.22 10.20
N VAL A 49 -25.80 32.29 10.94
CA VAL A 49 -24.43 32.69 11.27
C VAL A 49 -23.90 31.61 12.21
N GLY A 50 -23.32 30.57 11.60
CA GLY A 50 -22.56 29.54 12.31
C GLY A 50 -21.55 30.20 13.26
N PRO A 51 -21.26 29.57 14.40
CA PRO A 51 -20.61 30.22 15.55
C PRO A 51 -19.38 31.00 15.13
N GLU A 52 -19.36 32.31 15.44
CA GLU A 52 -18.30 33.23 15.02
C GLU A 52 -16.92 32.65 15.33
N LEU A 53 -16.07 32.54 14.31
CA LEU A 53 -14.71 32.02 14.42
C LEU A 53 -13.91 32.86 15.43
N ARG A 54 -13.71 32.31 16.61
CA ARG A 54 -13.01 32.99 17.70
C ARG A 54 -11.51 33.03 17.39
N ALA A 55 -10.81 33.97 18.04
CA ALA A 55 -9.35 34.01 17.97
C ALA A 55 -8.65 32.75 18.57
N SER A 56 -9.40 31.88 19.28
CA SER A 56 -8.98 30.52 19.64
C SER A 56 -8.94 29.56 18.46
N ASP A 57 -9.81 29.75 17.48
CA ASP A 57 -10.09 28.78 16.42
C ASP A 57 -9.18 29.07 15.22
N LEU A 58 -8.84 30.36 15.04
CA LEU A 58 -7.71 30.82 14.24
C LEU A 58 -6.35 30.36 14.79
N ARG A 59 -6.26 29.78 16.00
CA ARG A 59 -5.07 29.02 16.43
C ARG A 59 -5.03 27.66 15.75
N THR A 60 -4.77 27.69 14.44
CA THR A 60 -4.10 26.57 13.77
C THR A 60 -2.96 26.09 14.66
N LYS A 61 -2.97 24.81 15.05
CA LYS A 61 -1.84 24.23 15.77
C LYS A 61 -0.60 24.45 14.89
N PRO A 62 0.47 25.12 15.39
CA PRO A 62 1.61 25.45 14.54
C PRO A 62 2.10 24.17 13.86
N PRO A 63 2.35 24.18 12.54
CA PRO A 63 2.55 22.97 11.76
C PRO A 63 3.63 22.12 12.43
N ARG A 64 3.24 20.93 12.90
CA ARG A 64 4.00 20.11 13.87
C ARG A 64 5.46 20.07 13.42
N ARG A 65 6.34 20.81 14.15
CA ARG A 65 7.75 21.10 13.79
C ARG A 65 8.31 19.95 12.98
N SER A 66 8.63 20.21 11.70
CA SER A 66 8.94 19.16 10.71
C SER A 66 9.86 18.11 11.33
N ARG A 67 9.30 16.93 11.60
CA ARG A 67 9.91 15.90 12.45
C ARG A 67 11.08 15.27 11.69
N ARG A 68 12.21 16.00 11.66
CA ARG A 68 13.44 15.80 10.86
C ARG A 68 13.52 14.34 10.44
N ARG A 69 13.12 14.05 9.18
CA ARG A 69 12.76 12.69 8.73
C ARG A 69 13.83 11.73 9.25
N ARG A 70 13.47 10.80 10.14
CA ARG A 70 14.43 10.00 10.92
C ARG A 70 15.00 8.87 10.06
N VAL A 71 15.81 9.24 9.06
CA VAL A 71 16.43 8.34 8.05
C VAL A 71 17.17 7.15 8.69
N GLY A 72 17.72 7.32 9.90
CA GLY A 72 18.37 6.25 10.64
C GLY A 72 17.48 5.03 10.95
N LEU A 73 16.15 5.17 11.05
CA LEU A 73 15.26 4.02 11.25
C LEU A 73 15.05 3.22 9.95
N PRO A 74 14.62 3.82 8.82
CA PRO A 74 14.61 3.14 7.52
C PRO A 74 15.96 2.52 7.14
N VAL A 75 17.08 3.23 7.36
CA VAL A 75 18.42 2.72 7.05
C VAL A 75 18.81 1.56 7.97
N GLY A 76 18.53 1.65 9.28
CA GLY A 76 18.79 0.55 10.21
C GLY A 76 17.97 -0.70 9.89
N LEU A 77 16.69 -0.53 9.56
CA LEU A 77 15.80 -1.62 9.13
C LEU A 77 16.21 -2.22 7.78
N PHE A 78 16.63 -1.39 6.82
CA PHE A 78 17.17 -1.86 5.55
C PHE A 78 18.45 -2.70 5.75
N LEU A 79 19.43 -2.20 6.51
CA LEU A 79 20.66 -2.93 6.82
C LEU A 79 20.39 -4.24 7.58
N ALA A 80 19.44 -4.23 8.52
CA ALA A 80 18.99 -5.44 9.20
C ALA A 80 18.31 -6.43 8.23
N THR A 81 17.59 -5.93 7.21
CA THR A 81 16.96 -6.78 6.18
C THR A 81 18.01 -7.36 5.22
N CYS A 82 19.07 -6.60 4.89
CA CYS A 82 20.23 -7.12 4.17
C CYS A 82 20.88 -8.27 4.95
N ALA A 83 21.21 -8.05 6.24
CA ALA A 83 21.82 -9.09 7.08
C ALA A 83 20.91 -10.32 7.23
N SER A 84 19.60 -10.10 7.41
CA SER A 84 18.58 -11.14 7.59
C SER A 84 18.38 -11.99 6.33
N THR A 85 18.27 -11.37 5.15
CA THR A 85 18.14 -12.11 3.89
C THR A 85 19.44 -12.78 3.46
N LEU A 86 20.60 -12.14 3.70
CA LEU A 86 21.91 -12.77 3.47
C LEU A 86 22.10 -14.01 4.37
N TRP A 87 21.75 -13.91 5.66
CA TRP A 87 21.75 -15.05 6.58
C TRP A 87 20.87 -16.19 6.07
N VAL A 88 19.61 -15.92 5.72
CA VAL A 88 18.68 -16.97 5.27
C VAL A 88 19.12 -17.64 3.97
N GLY A 89 19.70 -16.88 3.02
CA GLY A 89 20.26 -17.46 1.80
C GLY A 89 21.54 -18.28 2.04
N ALA A 90 22.39 -17.89 3.01
CA ALA A 90 23.58 -18.66 3.40
C ALA A 90 23.21 -19.91 4.24
N ALA A 91 22.16 -19.82 5.05
CA ALA A 91 21.56 -20.93 5.79
C ALA A 91 20.64 -21.81 4.91
N ASP A 92 20.76 -21.72 3.58
CA ASP A 92 20.07 -22.59 2.62
C ASP A 92 18.54 -22.62 2.84
N TRP A 93 17.97 -21.46 3.16
CA TRP A 93 16.56 -21.22 3.47
C TRP A 93 16.04 -21.97 4.72
N ARG A 94 16.92 -22.58 5.52
CA ARG A 94 16.63 -23.28 6.78
C ARG A 94 17.33 -22.60 7.98
N PRO A 95 17.06 -21.32 8.28
CA PRO A 95 17.80 -20.57 9.28
C PRO A 95 17.71 -21.15 10.70
N LEU A 96 16.55 -21.71 11.07
CA LEU A 96 16.32 -22.29 12.40
C LEU A 96 17.16 -23.54 12.64
N GLU A 97 17.40 -24.36 11.62
CA GLU A 97 18.22 -25.58 11.71
C GLU A 97 19.72 -25.28 11.94
N ARG A 98 20.15 -24.01 11.80
CA ARG A 98 21.56 -23.58 11.87
C ARG A 98 21.77 -22.39 12.82
N MET A 99 20.86 -22.19 13.77
CA MET A 99 20.83 -21.07 14.72
C MET A 99 21.20 -21.44 16.17
N ASP A 100 21.42 -22.72 16.46
CA ASP A 100 21.63 -23.23 17.83
C ASP A 100 23.02 -22.93 18.41
N ASP A 101 24.06 -22.83 17.59
CA ASP A 101 25.42 -22.45 18.01
C ASP A 101 26.05 -21.35 17.14
N TRP A 102 26.82 -20.46 17.79
CA TRP A 102 27.54 -19.36 17.14
C TRP A 102 28.69 -19.83 16.23
N GLY A 103 29.31 -20.97 16.54
CA GLY A 103 30.31 -21.61 15.68
C GLY A 103 29.69 -22.15 14.40
N GLU A 104 28.57 -22.86 14.51
CA GLU A 104 27.79 -23.33 13.35
C GLU A 104 27.24 -22.17 12.51
N MET A 105 26.72 -21.11 13.13
CA MET A 105 26.31 -19.89 12.42
C MET A 105 27.48 -19.27 11.65
N ALA A 106 28.65 -19.17 12.26
CA ALA A 106 29.84 -18.62 11.61
C ALA A 106 30.33 -19.51 10.45
N GLN A 107 30.30 -20.83 10.61
CA GLN A 107 30.68 -21.78 9.56
C GLN A 107 29.67 -21.77 8.40
N THR A 108 28.38 -21.73 8.69
CA THR A 108 27.28 -21.60 7.71
C THR A 108 27.40 -20.31 6.91
N LEU A 109 27.71 -19.19 7.58
CA LEU A 109 27.94 -17.93 6.90
C LEU A 109 29.22 -17.99 6.03
N ALA A 110 30.31 -18.59 6.54
CA ALA A 110 31.58 -18.70 5.81
C ALA A 110 31.51 -19.61 4.58
N SER A 111 30.64 -20.64 4.57
CA SER A 111 30.42 -21.51 3.40
C SER A 111 29.34 -20.99 2.45
N GLY A 112 28.27 -20.37 2.97
CA GLY A 112 27.10 -19.97 2.20
C GLY A 112 27.05 -18.51 1.74
N TRP A 113 28.03 -17.65 2.09
CA TRP A 113 27.91 -16.20 1.85
C TRP A 113 27.68 -15.80 0.38
N GLN A 114 28.18 -16.56 -0.60
CA GLN A 114 27.90 -16.26 -2.02
C GLN A 114 26.42 -16.47 -2.35
N GLN A 115 25.83 -17.57 -1.89
CA GLN A 115 24.40 -17.88 -2.05
C GLN A 115 23.54 -16.85 -1.30
N GLY A 116 23.94 -16.53 -0.06
CA GLY A 116 23.35 -15.45 0.74
C GLY A 116 23.37 -14.10 0.05
N LEU A 117 24.52 -13.70 -0.52
CA LEU A 117 24.69 -12.43 -1.21
C LEU A 117 23.86 -12.34 -2.50
N VAL A 118 23.83 -13.41 -3.30
CA VAL A 118 23.01 -13.46 -4.52
C VAL A 118 21.52 -13.40 -4.18
N TYR A 119 21.07 -14.17 -3.18
CA TYR A 119 19.68 -14.14 -2.70
C TYR A 119 19.29 -12.76 -2.16
N MET A 120 20.12 -12.18 -1.27
CA MET A 120 19.94 -10.84 -0.71
C MET A 120 19.78 -9.78 -1.80
N LEU A 121 20.68 -9.75 -2.79
CA LEU A 121 20.62 -8.78 -3.88
C LEU A 121 19.37 -8.97 -4.74
N ALA A 122 19.02 -10.21 -5.09
CA ALA A 122 17.86 -10.52 -5.92
C ALA A 122 16.53 -10.18 -5.22
N VAL A 123 16.35 -10.59 -3.95
CA VAL A 123 15.11 -10.36 -3.21
C VAL A 123 14.94 -8.88 -2.85
N LEU A 124 16.02 -8.17 -2.48
CA LEU A 124 15.96 -6.73 -2.24
C LEU A 124 15.71 -5.93 -3.51
N ALA A 125 16.24 -6.35 -4.68
CA ALA A 125 15.92 -5.69 -5.94
C ALA A 125 14.41 -5.75 -6.23
N ILE A 126 13.79 -6.91 -6.07
CA ILE A 126 12.34 -7.09 -6.26
C ILE A 126 11.54 -6.23 -5.26
N LEU A 127 11.85 -6.33 -3.97
CA LEU A 127 11.13 -5.61 -2.90
C LEU A 127 11.28 -4.09 -3.00
N LEU A 128 12.49 -3.59 -3.28
CA LEU A 128 12.71 -2.16 -3.45
C LEU A 128 12.06 -1.66 -4.74
N SER A 129 12.02 -2.43 -5.82
CA SER A 129 11.28 -2.04 -7.03
C SER A 129 9.77 -1.97 -6.79
N HIS A 130 9.19 -2.91 -6.01
CA HIS A 130 7.78 -2.84 -5.59
C HIS A 130 7.50 -1.56 -4.81
N GLU A 131 8.26 -1.31 -3.73
CA GLU A 131 8.06 -0.11 -2.90
C GLU A 131 8.37 1.20 -3.66
N MET A 132 9.34 1.20 -4.57
CA MET A 132 9.62 2.37 -5.42
C MET A 132 8.51 2.63 -6.43
N GLY A 133 7.78 1.60 -6.90
CA GLY A 133 6.57 1.78 -7.70
C GLY A 133 5.54 2.63 -6.97
N HIS A 134 5.17 2.24 -5.74
CA HIS A 134 4.27 3.05 -4.89
C HIS A 134 4.86 4.43 -4.59
N PHE A 135 6.13 4.51 -4.17
CA PHE A 135 6.76 5.75 -3.75
C PHE A 135 6.79 6.79 -4.89
N VAL A 136 7.17 6.40 -6.11
CA VAL A 136 7.19 7.29 -7.27
C VAL A 136 5.80 7.85 -7.58
N LEU A 137 4.74 7.03 -7.52
CA LEU A 137 3.38 7.51 -7.75
C LEU A 137 2.91 8.45 -6.62
N THR A 138 3.27 8.19 -5.35
CA THR A 138 2.97 9.16 -4.27
C THR A 138 3.67 10.51 -4.47
N LEU A 139 4.89 10.54 -5.05
CA LEU A 139 5.57 11.79 -5.41
C LEU A 139 4.88 12.51 -6.57
N ILE A 140 4.48 11.79 -7.62
CA ILE A 140 3.76 12.34 -8.79
C ILE A 140 2.43 12.98 -8.37
N HIS A 141 1.65 12.27 -7.55
CA HIS A 141 0.36 12.74 -7.03
C HIS A 141 0.49 13.64 -5.79
N ARG A 142 1.71 13.90 -5.32
CA ARG A 142 2.04 14.76 -4.16
C ARG A 142 1.41 14.30 -2.83
N ILE A 143 1.12 13.01 -2.71
CA ILE A 143 0.54 12.38 -1.52
C ILE A 143 1.65 12.18 -0.47
N PRO A 144 1.43 12.56 0.81
CA PRO A 144 2.42 12.37 1.87
C PRO A 144 2.68 10.89 2.19
N ALA A 145 3.88 10.42 1.85
CA ALA A 145 4.36 9.07 2.14
C ALA A 145 5.59 9.05 3.07
N SER A 146 5.74 7.95 3.82
CA SER A 146 6.98 7.60 4.52
C SER A 146 8.09 7.22 3.52
N TYR A 147 9.28 6.91 4.03
CA TYR A 147 10.21 6.05 3.29
C TYR A 147 9.78 4.57 3.47
N PRO A 148 10.19 3.65 2.59
CA PRO A 148 9.99 2.23 2.79
C PRO A 148 10.60 1.77 4.12
N LEU A 149 9.85 0.96 4.87
CA LEU A 149 10.30 0.31 6.10
C LEU A 149 10.39 -1.20 5.82
N CYS A 150 11.60 -1.68 5.54
CA CYS A 150 11.86 -3.11 5.38
C CYS A 150 11.68 -3.84 6.71
N ILE A 151 11.14 -5.06 6.70
CA ILE A 151 10.82 -5.81 7.93
C ILE A 151 11.69 -7.09 7.99
N PRO A 152 12.85 -7.05 8.68
CA PRO A 152 13.75 -8.20 8.76
C PRO A 152 13.14 -9.34 9.59
N VAL A 153 13.21 -10.57 9.06
CA VAL A 153 12.79 -11.79 9.76
C VAL A 153 13.82 -12.90 9.50
N PRO A 154 14.86 -13.03 10.34
CA PRO A 154 15.99 -13.95 10.07
C PRO A 154 15.68 -15.41 10.37
N PHE A 155 14.47 -15.70 10.85
CA PHE A 155 14.02 -17.01 11.32
C PHE A 155 12.94 -17.67 10.44
N ASN A 156 12.58 -17.05 9.30
CA ASN A 156 11.72 -17.68 8.28
C ASN A 156 12.54 -18.01 7.02
N PRO A 157 12.08 -18.91 6.12
CA PRO A 157 12.76 -19.24 4.86
C PRO A 157 12.90 -18.09 3.84
N ILE A 158 12.48 -16.87 4.18
CA ILE A 158 12.40 -15.70 3.31
C ILE A 158 13.40 -14.60 3.74
N GLY A 159 13.80 -14.55 5.02
CA GLY A 159 14.65 -13.49 5.57
C GLY A 159 13.94 -12.15 5.82
N THR A 160 12.64 -12.04 5.51
CA THR A 160 11.87 -10.79 5.56
C THR A 160 10.35 -11.05 5.56
N MET A 161 9.57 -10.03 5.93
CA MET A 161 8.12 -9.94 5.64
C MET A 161 7.81 -8.88 4.57
N GLY A 162 8.82 -8.52 3.77
CA GLY A 162 8.73 -7.48 2.75
C GLY A 162 9.13 -6.10 3.29
N ALA A 163 8.52 -5.07 2.74
CA ALA A 163 8.67 -3.68 3.15
C ALA A 163 7.33 -2.96 3.07
N VAL A 164 7.18 -1.86 3.81
CA VAL A 164 5.93 -1.09 3.86
C VAL A 164 6.19 0.41 3.80
N ILE A 165 5.44 1.11 2.94
CA ILE A 165 5.27 2.57 2.95
C ILE A 165 3.95 2.92 3.64
N GLY A 166 4.01 3.76 4.67
CA GLY A 166 2.84 4.41 5.24
C GLY A 166 2.44 5.65 4.43
N MET A 167 1.25 5.65 3.83
CA MET A 167 0.66 6.81 3.15
C MET A 167 -0.61 7.33 3.87
N ASP A 168 -0.89 8.61 3.72
CA ASP A 168 -2.15 9.22 4.21
C ASP A 168 -3.27 9.03 3.15
N GLY A 169 -3.83 7.82 3.08
CA GLY A 169 -4.77 7.38 2.03
C GLY A 169 -6.02 8.24 1.90
N LEU A 170 -6.45 8.89 2.98
CA LEU A 170 -7.57 9.84 3.02
C LEU A 170 -7.32 11.15 2.22
N ARG A 171 -6.17 11.28 1.55
CA ARG A 171 -5.86 12.38 0.62
C ARG A 171 -5.94 11.99 -0.85
N ALA A 172 -5.71 10.72 -1.17
CA ALA A 172 -5.79 10.21 -2.54
C ALA A 172 -7.26 10.13 -2.97
N ASN A 173 -7.60 10.53 -4.19
CA ASN A 173 -8.91 10.23 -4.77
C ASN A 173 -8.94 8.79 -5.35
N ARG A 174 -10.13 8.31 -5.75
CA ARG A 174 -10.32 6.94 -6.28
C ARG A 174 -9.37 6.57 -7.43
N ARG A 175 -9.01 7.52 -8.30
CA ARG A 175 -8.05 7.29 -9.40
C ARG A 175 -6.61 7.21 -8.90
N GLU A 176 -6.24 8.01 -7.90
CA GLU A 176 -4.88 8.08 -7.38
C GLU A 176 -4.53 6.89 -6.48
N ILE A 177 -5.49 6.41 -5.67
CA ILE A 177 -5.27 5.18 -4.89
C ILE A 177 -5.15 3.95 -5.81
N PHE A 178 -5.90 3.93 -6.93
CA PHE A 178 -5.76 2.92 -7.97
C PHE A 178 -4.39 2.98 -8.67
N ASP A 179 -3.96 4.16 -9.10
CA ASP A 179 -2.66 4.37 -9.77
C ASP A 179 -1.49 4.00 -8.86
N ILE A 180 -1.56 4.32 -7.56
CA ILE A 180 -0.55 3.92 -6.57
C ILE A 180 -0.59 2.41 -6.32
N GLY A 181 -1.78 1.85 -6.04
CA GLY A 181 -1.95 0.44 -5.68
C GLY A 181 -1.40 -0.49 -6.75
N LEU A 182 -1.62 -0.20 -8.03
CA LEU A 182 -1.13 -1.05 -9.11
C LEU A 182 0.35 -0.82 -9.50
N ALA A 183 0.93 0.34 -9.17
CA ALA A 183 2.30 0.68 -9.58
C ALA A 183 3.38 -0.19 -8.91
N GLY A 184 3.23 -0.52 -7.62
CA GLY A 184 4.17 -1.39 -6.90
C GLY A 184 4.21 -2.82 -7.44
N PRO A 185 3.08 -3.55 -7.50
CA PRO A 185 3.00 -4.89 -8.08
C PRO A 185 3.61 -4.99 -9.48
N LEU A 186 3.31 -4.03 -10.38
CA LEU A 186 3.89 -4.05 -11.72
C LEU A 186 5.41 -3.79 -11.72
N ALA A 187 5.90 -2.87 -10.89
CA ALA A 187 7.33 -2.61 -10.77
C ALA A 187 8.10 -3.79 -10.14
N GLY A 188 7.50 -4.48 -9.16
CA GLY A 188 8.02 -5.72 -8.59
C GLY A 188 8.10 -6.85 -9.62
N LEU A 189 7.00 -7.10 -10.36
CA LEU A 189 6.96 -8.15 -11.40
C LEU A 189 7.97 -7.93 -12.53
N VAL A 190 8.20 -6.69 -12.96
CA VAL A 190 9.20 -6.36 -14.00
C VAL A 190 10.61 -6.80 -13.62
N VAL A 191 10.95 -6.84 -12.33
CA VAL A 191 12.24 -7.34 -11.82
C VAL A 191 12.19 -8.82 -11.45
N ALA A 192 11.08 -9.27 -10.85
CA ALA A 192 10.93 -10.65 -10.38
C ALA A 192 10.81 -11.66 -11.52
N ILE A 193 10.11 -11.33 -12.61
CA ILE A 193 9.90 -12.26 -13.74
C ILE A 193 11.23 -12.65 -14.43
N PRO A 194 12.15 -11.73 -14.78
CA PRO A 194 13.46 -12.08 -15.33
C PRO A 194 14.34 -12.88 -14.37
N ILE A 195 14.36 -12.51 -13.08
CA ILE A 195 15.13 -13.21 -12.03
C ILE A 195 14.62 -14.65 -11.87
N LEU A 196 13.30 -14.82 -11.78
CA LEU A 196 12.65 -16.12 -11.68
C LEU A 196 12.87 -16.96 -12.96
N TRP A 197 12.75 -16.36 -14.15
CA TRP A 197 12.98 -17.05 -15.42
C TRP A 197 14.40 -17.62 -15.50
N TYR A 198 15.42 -16.85 -15.09
CA TYR A 198 16.80 -17.30 -15.00
C TYR A 198 17.01 -18.38 -13.93
N GLY A 199 16.40 -18.21 -12.75
CA GLY A 199 16.45 -19.20 -11.67
C GLY A 199 15.80 -20.53 -12.03
N VAL A 200 14.65 -20.52 -12.72
CA VAL A 200 14.01 -21.74 -13.25
C VAL A 200 14.96 -22.50 -14.17
N GLY A 201 15.68 -21.81 -15.06
CA GLY A 201 16.61 -22.44 -16.01
C GLY A 201 17.81 -23.15 -15.37
N GLN A 202 18.07 -22.90 -14.08
CA GLN A 202 19.15 -23.49 -13.29
C GLN A 202 18.69 -24.58 -12.31
N LEU A 203 17.39 -24.93 -12.27
CA LEU A 203 16.89 -26.01 -11.43
C LEU A 203 17.36 -27.39 -11.94
N ASP A 204 17.81 -28.25 -11.03
CA ASP A 204 17.96 -29.69 -11.33
C ASP A 204 16.70 -30.45 -10.92
N LEU A 205 15.81 -30.62 -11.89
CA LEU A 205 14.57 -31.40 -11.77
C LEU A 205 14.73 -32.84 -12.27
N SER A 206 15.96 -33.35 -12.49
CA SER A 206 16.19 -34.73 -12.95
C SER A 206 15.84 -35.79 -11.90
N GLN A 207 15.88 -35.41 -10.62
CA GLN A 207 15.53 -36.24 -9.48
C GLN A 207 14.23 -35.72 -8.81
N ARG A 208 13.56 -36.58 -8.05
CA ARG A 208 12.45 -36.17 -7.16
C ARG A 208 12.98 -35.53 -5.88
N PRO A 209 12.20 -34.65 -5.22
CA PRO A 209 12.50 -34.18 -3.85
C PRO A 209 12.77 -35.35 -2.89
N GLN A 210 13.60 -35.12 -1.87
CA GLN A 210 13.93 -36.17 -0.90
C GLN A 210 12.72 -36.46 0.03
N PRO A 211 12.53 -37.69 0.52
CA PRO A 211 11.45 -38.00 1.46
C PRO A 211 11.59 -37.21 2.78
N GLY A 212 10.53 -36.50 3.19
CA GLY A 212 10.56 -35.63 4.38
C GLY A 212 11.19 -34.26 4.14
N GLU A 213 11.53 -33.91 2.90
CA GLU A 213 12.06 -32.60 2.56
C GLU A 213 10.94 -31.55 2.34
N VAL A 214 11.15 -30.36 2.91
CA VAL A 214 10.32 -29.17 2.64
C VAL A 214 10.25 -28.92 1.13
N GLN A 215 9.02 -28.96 0.60
CA GLN A 215 8.72 -28.67 -0.80
C GLN A 215 7.89 -27.39 -0.90
N LEU A 216 8.31 -26.49 -1.79
CA LEU A 216 7.60 -25.27 -2.12
C LEU A 216 6.49 -25.59 -3.13
N ASN A 217 5.27 -25.09 -2.90
CA ASN A 217 4.23 -25.09 -3.92
C ASN A 217 4.54 -24.03 -4.99
N SER A 218 4.48 -24.40 -6.28
CA SER A 218 4.73 -23.46 -7.37
C SER A 218 3.47 -22.68 -7.79
N PRO A 219 3.53 -21.33 -7.84
CA PRO A 219 2.55 -20.50 -8.54
C PRO A 219 2.39 -20.92 -10.01
N GLN A 220 1.25 -20.59 -10.62
CA GLN A 220 0.96 -21.01 -12.01
C GLN A 220 1.97 -20.46 -13.02
N ILE A 221 2.50 -19.24 -12.80
CA ILE A 221 3.57 -18.69 -13.63
C ILE A 221 4.87 -19.51 -13.52
N VAL A 222 5.19 -20.05 -12.34
CA VAL A 222 6.36 -20.92 -12.13
C VAL A 222 6.17 -22.26 -12.84
N LYS A 223 4.99 -22.88 -12.72
CA LYS A 223 4.67 -24.14 -13.45
C LYS A 223 4.84 -23.93 -14.96
N TRP A 224 4.28 -22.86 -15.52
CA TRP A 224 4.44 -22.49 -16.93
C TRP A 224 5.90 -22.24 -17.33
N MET A 225 6.71 -21.57 -16.50
CA MET A 225 8.14 -21.40 -16.78
C MET A 225 8.88 -22.74 -16.81
N ILE A 226 8.57 -23.66 -15.89
CA ILE A 226 9.17 -25.00 -15.84
C ILE A 226 8.75 -25.83 -17.05
N GLU A 227 7.48 -25.82 -17.43
CA GLU A 227 6.99 -26.42 -18.67
C GLU A 227 7.72 -25.87 -19.91
N ARG A 228 8.04 -24.56 -19.95
CA ARG A 228 8.72 -23.95 -21.10
C ARG A 228 10.24 -24.18 -21.14
N GLN A 229 10.88 -24.50 -20.01
CA GLN A 229 12.33 -24.64 -19.93
C GLN A 229 12.83 -26.09 -19.70
N HIS A 230 12.01 -26.95 -19.08
CA HIS A 230 12.37 -28.33 -18.68
C HIS A 230 11.46 -29.42 -19.27
N ALA A 231 10.52 -29.09 -20.16
CA ALA A 231 9.69 -30.09 -20.84
C ALA A 231 10.52 -31.22 -21.47
N ALA A 232 9.93 -32.41 -21.46
CA ALA A 232 10.50 -33.67 -21.95
C ALA A 232 11.71 -34.23 -21.17
N ARG A 233 12.04 -33.73 -19.97
CA ARG A 233 12.91 -34.47 -19.02
C ARG A 233 12.09 -35.53 -18.24
N PRO A 234 12.33 -36.84 -18.44
CA PRO A 234 11.72 -37.88 -17.61
C PRO A 234 12.38 -37.87 -16.22
N VAL A 235 11.56 -37.75 -15.18
CA VAL A 235 11.99 -37.83 -13.79
C VAL A 235 11.66 -39.24 -13.29
N HIS A 236 12.71 -40.02 -13.02
CA HIS A 236 12.57 -41.39 -12.55
C HIS A 236 12.25 -41.42 -11.05
N ASP A 237 11.44 -42.39 -10.64
CA ASP A 237 11.28 -42.72 -9.22
C ASP A 237 12.31 -43.76 -8.75
N ALA A 238 12.29 -44.08 -7.45
CA ALA A 238 13.20 -45.07 -6.86
C ALA A 238 12.98 -46.52 -7.35
N ALA A 239 11.91 -46.78 -8.13
CA ALA A 239 11.66 -48.04 -8.82
C ALA A 239 11.92 -47.94 -10.35
N GLY A 240 12.45 -46.80 -10.82
CA GLY A 240 12.80 -46.54 -12.22
C GLY A 240 11.67 -45.98 -13.10
N ASN A 241 10.44 -45.82 -12.59
CA ASN A 241 9.31 -45.38 -13.40
C ASN A 241 9.49 -43.92 -13.83
N ALA A 242 9.43 -43.66 -15.13
CA ALA A 242 9.48 -42.31 -15.68
C ALA A 242 8.18 -41.54 -15.40
N SER A 243 8.31 -40.33 -14.88
CA SER A 243 7.22 -39.39 -14.62
C SER A 243 7.61 -37.98 -15.09
N VAL A 244 6.64 -37.14 -15.47
CA VAL A 244 6.93 -35.74 -15.78
C VAL A 244 6.76 -34.91 -14.52
N ASN A 245 7.83 -34.28 -14.03
CA ASN A 245 7.71 -33.28 -12.98
C ASN A 245 7.16 -31.98 -13.60
N ALA A 246 5.86 -31.74 -13.45
CA ALA A 246 5.17 -30.53 -13.89
C ALA A 246 5.50 -29.27 -13.05
N GLY A 247 6.54 -29.33 -12.22
CA GLY A 247 7.02 -28.22 -11.40
C GLY A 247 6.10 -27.83 -10.24
N GLU A 248 5.04 -28.59 -9.95
CA GLU A 248 4.03 -28.21 -8.95
C GLU A 248 4.56 -28.14 -7.51
N TRP A 249 5.50 -29.03 -7.18
CA TRP A 249 6.20 -29.10 -5.90
C TRP A 249 7.68 -29.27 -6.17
N ILE A 250 8.52 -28.43 -5.54
CA ILE A 250 9.97 -28.42 -5.74
C ILE A 250 10.64 -28.52 -4.38
N GLY A 251 11.53 -29.50 -4.21
CA GLY A 251 12.27 -29.68 -2.96
C GLY A 251 13.23 -28.53 -2.70
N ILE A 252 13.44 -28.17 -1.44
CA ILE A 252 14.31 -27.05 -1.06
C ILE A 252 15.78 -27.29 -1.47
N SER A 253 16.24 -28.56 -1.56
CA SER A 253 17.52 -28.95 -2.17
C SER A 253 17.64 -28.73 -3.69
N GLN A 254 16.53 -28.51 -4.40
CA GLN A 254 16.51 -28.35 -5.86
C GLN A 254 16.49 -26.89 -6.31
N VAL A 255 16.24 -25.94 -5.39
CA VAL A 255 16.16 -24.51 -5.73
C VAL A 255 17.52 -23.82 -5.64
N ASN A 256 17.59 -22.63 -6.21
CA ASN A 256 18.78 -21.78 -6.25
C ASN A 256 18.39 -20.35 -5.82
N PRO A 257 19.35 -19.47 -5.45
CA PRO A 257 19.02 -18.16 -4.89
C PRO A 257 18.22 -17.25 -5.84
N PHE A 258 18.37 -17.40 -7.16
CA PHE A 258 17.55 -16.67 -8.14
C PHE A 258 16.10 -17.19 -8.17
N PHE A 259 15.92 -18.51 -8.18
CA PHE A 259 14.59 -19.12 -8.10
C PHE A 259 13.87 -18.70 -6.82
N MET A 260 14.52 -18.83 -5.66
CA MET A 260 13.87 -18.54 -4.38
C MET A 260 13.54 -17.05 -4.23
N ALA A 261 14.43 -16.14 -4.68
CA ALA A 261 14.11 -14.71 -4.70
C ALA A 261 12.93 -14.40 -5.65
N GLY A 262 12.90 -15.05 -6.82
CA GLY A 262 11.79 -14.96 -7.77
C GLY A 262 10.46 -15.49 -7.22
N TRP A 263 10.47 -16.65 -6.56
CA TRP A 263 9.31 -17.28 -5.93
C TRP A 263 8.76 -16.44 -4.78
N VAL A 264 9.64 -15.89 -3.92
CA VAL A 264 9.29 -14.90 -2.89
C VAL A 264 8.68 -13.64 -3.52
N GLY A 265 9.23 -13.17 -4.64
CA GLY A 265 8.67 -12.07 -5.42
C GLY A 265 7.24 -12.36 -5.89
N MET A 266 7.00 -13.52 -6.50
CA MET A 266 5.65 -13.94 -6.92
C MET A 266 4.70 -14.04 -5.74
N LEU A 267 5.12 -14.65 -4.62
CA LEU A 267 4.32 -14.76 -3.40
C LEU A 267 3.90 -13.38 -2.89
N ILE A 268 4.85 -12.44 -2.72
CA ILE A 268 4.58 -11.13 -2.13
C ILE A 268 3.72 -10.28 -3.07
N THR A 269 3.99 -10.25 -4.38
CA THR A 269 3.14 -9.55 -5.35
C THR A 269 1.75 -10.20 -5.45
N GLY A 270 1.65 -11.54 -5.45
CA GLY A 270 0.38 -12.27 -5.52
C GLY A 270 -0.49 -12.08 -4.27
N LEU A 271 0.14 -12.03 -3.09
CA LEU A 271 -0.49 -11.70 -1.80
C LEU A 271 -0.98 -10.25 -1.78
N ASN A 272 -0.13 -9.29 -2.14
CA ASN A 272 -0.50 -7.88 -2.17
C ASN A 272 -1.62 -7.60 -3.18
N MET A 273 -1.65 -8.29 -4.32
CA MET A 273 -2.72 -8.14 -5.32
C MET A 273 -4.03 -8.86 -4.96
N LEU A 274 -4.16 -9.48 -3.77
CA LEU A 274 -5.45 -10.01 -3.32
C LEU A 274 -6.51 -8.89 -3.19
N PRO A 275 -7.78 -9.15 -3.57
CA PRO A 275 -8.81 -8.12 -3.69
C PRO A 275 -9.43 -7.76 -2.32
N ILE A 276 -8.62 -7.23 -1.40
CA ILE A 276 -8.99 -7.12 0.02
C ILE A 276 -8.28 -5.98 0.77
N SER A 277 -8.96 -5.39 1.75
CA SER A 277 -8.40 -4.48 2.75
C SER A 277 -7.61 -3.31 2.13
N GLN A 278 -6.52 -2.91 2.78
CA GLN A 278 -5.54 -1.92 2.35
C GLN A 278 -4.34 -2.59 1.64
N LEU A 279 -4.54 -3.75 0.99
CA LEU A 279 -3.55 -4.32 0.09
C LEU A 279 -3.68 -3.68 -1.31
N ASP A 280 -2.65 -3.83 -2.14
CA ASP A 280 -2.57 -3.29 -3.50
C ASP A 280 -3.75 -3.71 -4.40
N GLY A 281 -4.19 -4.97 -4.27
CA GLY A 281 -5.39 -5.49 -4.91
C GLY A 281 -6.68 -4.93 -4.33
N GLY A 282 -6.71 -4.63 -3.02
CA GLY A 282 -7.79 -3.90 -2.35
C GLY A 282 -7.94 -2.47 -2.88
N HIS A 283 -6.83 -1.73 -2.99
CA HIS A 283 -6.78 -0.43 -3.65
C HIS A 283 -7.24 -0.50 -5.12
N THR A 284 -6.78 -1.52 -5.86
CA THR A 284 -7.15 -1.76 -7.26
C THR A 284 -8.65 -2.01 -7.43
N ILE A 285 -9.23 -2.96 -6.67
CA ILE A 285 -10.64 -3.33 -6.79
C ILE A 285 -11.59 -2.23 -6.26
N TYR A 286 -11.19 -1.48 -5.24
CA TYR A 286 -11.91 -0.27 -4.82
C TYR A 286 -11.84 0.85 -5.87
N GLY A 287 -10.72 0.99 -6.57
CA GLY A 287 -10.62 1.87 -7.73
C GLY A 287 -11.64 1.53 -8.82
N LEU A 288 -11.73 0.23 -9.17
CA LEU A 288 -12.61 -0.28 -10.24
C LEU A 288 -14.10 -0.19 -9.91
N PHE A 289 -14.50 -0.56 -8.69
CA PHE A 289 -15.92 -0.77 -8.33
C PHE A 289 -16.42 0.12 -7.17
N GLY A 290 -15.57 0.99 -6.61
CA GLY A 290 -15.93 1.80 -5.45
C GLY A 290 -16.37 0.93 -4.27
N ARG A 291 -17.53 1.24 -3.70
CA ARG A 291 -18.05 0.55 -2.49
C ARG A 291 -18.46 -0.90 -2.74
N ASP A 292 -18.78 -1.28 -3.97
CA ASP A 292 -19.13 -2.68 -4.30
C ASP A 292 -17.93 -3.62 -4.10
N ALA A 293 -16.70 -3.08 -4.10
CA ALA A 293 -15.48 -3.79 -3.70
C ALA A 293 -15.56 -4.43 -2.30
N HIS A 294 -16.33 -3.86 -1.37
CA HIS A 294 -16.55 -4.44 -0.04
C HIS A 294 -17.25 -5.81 -0.13
N THR A 295 -18.22 -5.95 -1.04
CA THR A 295 -18.90 -7.23 -1.31
C THR A 295 -17.93 -8.26 -1.88
N PHE A 296 -17.06 -7.86 -2.82
CA PHE A 296 -16.03 -8.72 -3.38
C PHE A 296 -15.00 -9.16 -2.33
N ALA A 297 -14.48 -8.23 -1.51
CA ALA A 297 -13.49 -8.53 -0.48
C ALA A 297 -14.03 -9.47 0.62
N ARG A 298 -15.28 -9.27 1.05
CA ARG A 298 -15.97 -10.15 2.01
C ARG A 298 -16.24 -11.54 1.42
N GLY A 299 -16.69 -11.61 0.17
CA GLY A 299 -16.86 -12.87 -0.55
C GLY A 299 -15.52 -13.63 -0.70
N PHE A 300 -14.45 -12.91 -1.04
CA PHE A 300 -13.10 -13.46 -1.13
C PHE A 300 -12.62 -14.04 0.21
N ILE A 301 -12.86 -13.36 1.35
CA ILE A 301 -12.55 -13.92 2.68
C ILE A 301 -13.27 -15.23 2.95
N VAL A 302 -14.57 -15.33 2.65
CA VAL A 302 -15.33 -16.56 2.88
C VAL A 302 -14.77 -17.71 2.04
N VAL A 303 -14.42 -17.45 0.78
CA VAL A 303 -13.77 -18.45 -0.10
C VAL A 303 -12.37 -18.81 0.40
N ALA A 304 -11.56 -17.85 0.85
CA ALA A 304 -10.21 -18.09 1.36
C ALA A 304 -10.21 -18.90 2.67
N ILE A 305 -11.12 -18.59 3.61
CA ILE A 305 -11.33 -19.38 4.83
C ILE A 305 -11.76 -20.80 4.46
N ALA A 306 -12.76 -20.95 3.60
CA ALA A 306 -13.23 -22.27 3.16
C ALA A 306 -12.11 -23.08 2.48
N TYR A 307 -11.29 -22.45 1.65
CA TYR A 307 -10.15 -23.09 0.99
C TYR A 307 -9.10 -23.59 2.01
N VAL A 308 -8.72 -22.76 2.99
CA VAL A 308 -7.78 -23.17 4.05
C VAL A 308 -8.36 -24.29 4.92
N VAL A 309 -9.65 -24.24 5.25
CA VAL A 309 -10.33 -25.29 6.03
C VAL A 309 -10.48 -26.62 5.26
N ILE A 310 -10.61 -26.59 3.94
CA ILE A 310 -10.65 -27.79 3.10
C ILE A 310 -9.24 -28.39 2.90
N ASN A 311 -8.19 -27.56 2.85
CA ASN A 311 -6.82 -27.97 2.52
C ASN A 311 -5.86 -27.84 3.72
N LEU A 312 -6.35 -28.08 4.95
CA LEU A 312 -5.65 -27.76 6.21
C LEU A 312 -4.20 -28.24 6.27
N GLU A 313 -3.89 -29.45 5.81
CA GLU A 313 -2.54 -30.02 5.90
C GLU A 313 -1.46 -29.21 5.15
N GLN A 314 -1.85 -28.47 4.10
CA GLN A 314 -0.92 -27.77 3.19
C GLN A 314 -1.14 -26.25 3.25
N ALA A 315 -2.39 -25.81 3.20
CA ALA A 315 -2.76 -24.39 3.25
C ALA A 315 -2.66 -23.76 4.66
N ALA A 316 -2.45 -24.53 5.73
CA ALA A 316 -2.35 -23.98 7.09
C ALA A 316 -1.21 -22.97 7.27
N VAL A 317 -0.15 -23.03 6.46
CA VAL A 317 0.93 -22.01 6.46
C VAL A 317 0.42 -20.59 6.14
N TRP A 318 -0.71 -20.46 5.46
CA TRP A 318 -1.37 -19.18 5.20
C TRP A 318 -2.27 -18.68 6.33
N THR A 319 -2.58 -19.50 7.34
CA THR A 319 -3.46 -19.12 8.46
C THR A 319 -2.99 -17.86 9.19
N PRO A 320 -1.70 -17.67 9.54
CA PRO A 320 -1.23 -16.45 10.20
C PRO A 320 -1.43 -15.20 9.31
N MET A 321 -1.25 -15.34 8.00
CA MET A 321 -1.46 -14.26 7.03
C MET A 321 -2.94 -13.92 6.88
N LEU A 322 -3.80 -14.93 6.77
CA LEU A 322 -5.25 -14.77 6.70
C LEU A 322 -5.81 -14.08 7.96
N VAL A 323 -5.32 -14.47 9.15
CA VAL A 323 -5.64 -13.81 10.42
C VAL A 323 -5.16 -12.37 10.43
N LEU A 324 -3.93 -12.08 9.98
CA LEU A 324 -3.40 -10.72 9.92
C LEU A 324 -4.23 -9.80 9.02
N VAL A 325 -4.63 -10.28 7.83
CA VAL A 325 -5.46 -9.49 6.89
C VAL A 325 -6.88 -9.28 7.43
N ILE A 326 -7.46 -10.27 8.12
CA ILE A 326 -8.76 -10.11 8.81
C ILE A 326 -8.66 -9.06 9.94
N LEU A 327 -7.59 -9.08 10.73
CA LEU A 327 -7.33 -8.11 11.80
C LEU A 327 -7.05 -6.69 11.28
N MET A 328 -6.54 -6.55 10.06
CA MET A 328 -6.38 -5.26 9.36
C MET A 328 -7.72 -4.66 8.89
N GLY A 329 -8.79 -5.45 8.90
CA GLY A 329 -10.13 -5.08 8.42
C GLY A 329 -10.32 -5.40 6.95
N VAL A 330 -11.39 -6.12 6.61
CA VAL A 330 -11.62 -6.68 5.25
C VAL A 330 -11.96 -5.58 4.22
N ASP A 331 -12.66 -4.53 4.66
CA ASP A 331 -13.14 -3.46 3.78
C ASP A 331 -12.08 -2.38 3.55
N HIS A 332 -11.91 -1.93 2.31
CA HIS A 332 -11.05 -0.79 1.98
C HIS A 332 -11.66 0.55 2.45
N PRO A 333 -10.91 1.44 3.12
CA PRO A 333 -11.43 2.73 3.60
C PRO A 333 -11.81 3.68 2.44
N PRO A 334 -12.79 4.59 2.61
CA PRO A 334 -13.17 5.54 1.57
C PRO A 334 -12.03 6.50 1.21
N THR A 335 -12.03 6.99 -0.04
CA THR A 335 -11.00 7.88 -0.57
C THR A 335 -11.32 9.36 -0.31
N SER A 336 -10.43 10.29 -0.67
CA SER A 336 -10.71 11.73 -0.55
C SER A 336 -11.83 12.21 -1.47
N ASP A 337 -12.01 11.51 -2.59
CA ASP A 337 -13.11 11.70 -3.53
C ASP A 337 -13.37 10.39 -4.29
N ASP A 338 -14.44 9.69 -3.89
CA ASP A 338 -14.92 8.45 -4.52
C ASP A 338 -15.58 8.73 -5.90
N SER A 339 -15.91 9.98 -6.24
CA SER A 339 -16.62 10.30 -7.48
C SER A 339 -15.72 10.26 -8.71
N VAL A 340 -14.42 10.56 -8.57
CA VAL A 340 -13.44 10.58 -9.67
C VAL A 340 -13.40 9.22 -10.40
N GLU A 341 -13.79 9.19 -11.67
CA GLU A 341 -13.88 7.97 -12.46
C GLU A 341 -12.53 7.51 -13.04
N LEU A 342 -12.40 6.20 -13.25
CA LEU A 342 -11.29 5.60 -13.99
C LEU A 342 -11.58 5.66 -15.50
N GLY A 343 -10.81 6.45 -16.24
CA GLY A 343 -10.85 6.41 -17.72
C GLY A 343 -10.46 5.03 -18.27
N ASN A 344 -11.08 4.62 -19.39
CA ASN A 344 -11.10 3.26 -19.94
C ASN A 344 -9.77 2.49 -19.92
N GLY A 345 -8.64 3.15 -20.20
CA GLY A 345 -7.31 2.52 -20.18
C GLY A 345 -6.88 2.05 -18.78
N ARG A 346 -7.24 2.78 -17.72
CA ARG A 346 -7.04 2.35 -16.33
C ARG A 346 -7.95 1.19 -15.98
N TRP A 347 -9.22 1.26 -16.41
CA TRP A 347 -10.19 0.20 -16.16
C TRP A 347 -9.75 -1.14 -16.78
N LEU A 348 -9.30 -1.12 -18.04
CA LEU A 348 -8.71 -2.29 -18.71
C LEU A 348 -7.47 -2.82 -17.98
N LEU A 349 -6.55 -1.94 -17.57
CA LEU A 349 -5.32 -2.31 -16.86
C LEU A 349 -5.61 -2.93 -15.48
N GLY A 350 -6.61 -2.40 -14.77
CA GLY A 350 -7.07 -2.94 -13.48
C GLY A 350 -7.77 -4.29 -13.62
N MET A 351 -8.64 -4.45 -14.61
CA MET A 351 -9.25 -5.76 -14.90
C MET A 351 -8.21 -6.81 -15.31
N ALA A 352 -7.15 -6.41 -16.03
CA ALA A 352 -6.03 -7.28 -16.34
C ALA A 352 -5.20 -7.65 -15.09
N SER A 353 -4.99 -6.72 -14.16
CA SER A 353 -4.18 -6.98 -12.96
C SER A 353 -4.84 -7.90 -11.94
N LEU A 354 -6.17 -8.08 -11.99
CA LEU A 354 -6.87 -9.13 -11.21
C LEU A 354 -6.41 -10.56 -11.54
N VAL A 355 -5.66 -10.79 -12.62
CA VAL A 355 -5.04 -12.09 -12.92
C VAL A 355 -3.77 -12.35 -12.09
N ILE A 356 -3.13 -11.30 -11.53
CA ILE A 356 -1.82 -11.40 -10.86
C ILE A 356 -1.84 -12.40 -9.70
N PRO A 357 -2.83 -12.42 -8.77
CA PRO A 357 -2.86 -13.41 -7.71
C PRO A 357 -3.00 -14.84 -8.23
N VAL A 358 -3.81 -15.05 -9.28
CA VAL A 358 -4.02 -16.39 -9.87
C VAL A 358 -2.73 -16.93 -10.50
N LEU A 359 -1.90 -16.05 -11.06
CA LEU A 359 -0.60 -16.42 -11.62
C LEU A 359 0.50 -16.58 -10.56
N CYS A 360 0.51 -15.73 -9.54
CA CYS A 360 1.67 -15.51 -8.67
C CYS A 360 1.53 -16.07 -7.24
N PHE A 361 0.32 -16.33 -6.74
CA PHE A 361 0.12 -16.85 -5.39
C PHE A 361 0.21 -18.39 -5.32
N PRO A 362 1.08 -18.97 -4.47
CA PRO A 362 1.19 -20.42 -4.27
C PRO A 362 0.11 -20.95 -3.31
N LEU A 363 -1.04 -21.32 -3.85
CA LEU A 363 -2.25 -21.72 -3.12
C LEU A 363 -2.02 -22.74 -1.99
N LEU A 364 -1.18 -23.76 -2.21
CA LEU A 364 -0.95 -24.85 -1.25
C LEU A 364 0.29 -24.65 -0.38
N GLY A 365 1.02 -23.54 -0.51
CA GLY A 365 2.08 -23.15 0.42
C GLY A 365 3.27 -24.10 0.47
N LEU A 366 3.32 -24.96 1.49
CA LEU A 366 4.43 -25.85 1.82
C LEU A 366 3.92 -27.27 2.14
N ARG A 367 4.77 -28.27 1.92
CA ARG A 367 4.61 -29.64 2.49
C ARG A 367 5.99 -30.22 2.87
N GLN A 368 5.99 -31.35 3.57
CA GLN A 368 7.16 -32.19 3.89
C GLN A 368 6.85 -33.65 3.51
#